data_AF-T0R5K8-F1
#
_entry.id   AF-T0R5K8-F1
#
_cell.length_a   1.000
_cell.length_b   1.000
_cell.length_c   1.000
_cell.angle_alpha   90.00
_cell.angle_beta   90.00
_cell.angle_gamma   90.00
#
_symmetry.space_group_name_H-M   'P 1'
#
loop_
_entity.id
_entity.type
_entity.pdbx_description
1 polymer ?
#
loop_
_entity_poly.entity_id
_entity_poly.type
_entity_poly.pdbx_seq_one_letter_code
_entity_poly.pdbx_strand_id
1 'polypeptide(L)'
;MGASLWFLDIVGPGLANDLFWPAFDPTSAQTYLIDVFNRHLSVSSTSEIDLFDPSETILKTYGLPSTTAFTKPTYPRMRTLVEYTSVADAIIGFQSVDPGYVFNLMTLYCWADFEKRWEVAHTAARQARCAATMADNGAVYLEPFLRNIEWDAWDAVYGASFAQAVADAITITPEVS
;
A
#
# COMPACT_ATOMS: atom_id res chain seq x y z
N MET A 1 -32.87 -22.93 11.38
CA MET A 1 -31.59 -23.19 12.06
C MET A 1 -30.80 -24.34 11.42
N GLY A 2 -31.38 -25.52 11.16
CA GLY A 2 -30.64 -26.64 10.52
C GLY A 2 -30.07 -26.36 9.12
N ALA A 3 -30.80 -25.63 8.27
CA ALA A 3 -30.31 -25.23 6.95
C ALA A 3 -29.07 -24.31 7.00
N SER A 4 -28.97 -23.47 8.04
CA SER A 4 -27.83 -22.57 8.25
C SER A 4 -26.58 -23.31 8.72
N LEU A 5 -26.73 -24.34 9.56
CA LEU A 5 -25.63 -25.20 9.99
C LEU A 5 -25.10 -26.05 8.83
N TRP A 6 -26.01 -26.61 8.02
CA TRP A 6 -25.65 -27.37 6.82
C TRP A 6 -24.92 -26.51 5.79
N PHE A 7 -25.36 -25.27 5.60
CA PHE A 7 -24.67 -24.32 4.73
C PHE A 7 -23.23 -24.03 5.20
N LEU A 8 -23.03 -23.78 6.50
CA LEU A 8 -21.70 -23.53 7.06
C LEU A 8 -20.75 -24.72 6.92
N ASP A 9 -21.26 -25.95 7.03
CA ASP A 9 -20.48 -27.16 6.80
C ASP A 9 -19.99 -27.26 5.35
N ILE A 10 -20.85 -26.91 4.38
CA ILE A 10 -20.50 -26.90 2.96
C ILE A 10 -19.44 -25.83 2.65
N VAL A 11 -19.58 -24.62 3.19
CA VAL A 11 -18.67 -23.51 2.85
C VAL A 11 -17.41 -23.47 3.71
N GLY A 12 -17.43 -24.08 4.90
CA GLY A 12 -16.34 -24.05 5.88
C GLY A 12 -14.95 -24.36 5.31
N PRO A 13 -14.78 -25.42 4.50
CA PRO A 13 -13.49 -25.74 3.88
C PRO A 13 -12.97 -24.65 2.94
N GLY A 14 -13.85 -23.95 2.23
CA GLY A 14 -13.48 -22.82 1.39
C GLY A 14 -13.11 -21.59 2.22
N LEU A 15 -13.83 -21.34 3.31
CA LEU A 15 -13.60 -20.22 4.23
C LEU A 15 -12.35 -20.37 5.12
N ALA A 16 -11.56 -21.43 4.94
CA ALA A 16 -10.32 -21.64 5.69
C ALA A 16 -9.21 -20.64 5.30
N ASN A 17 -9.35 -19.95 4.16
CA ASN A 17 -8.47 -18.87 3.70
C ASN A 17 -9.27 -17.78 2.96
N ASP A 18 -8.66 -16.62 2.76
CA ASP A 18 -9.29 -15.47 2.09
C ASP A 18 -9.44 -15.65 0.57
N LEU A 19 -8.93 -16.74 0.00
CA LEU A 19 -9.03 -17.07 -1.42
C LEU A 19 -10.24 -17.97 -1.73
N PHE A 20 -10.99 -18.39 -0.71
CA PHE A 20 -12.09 -19.34 -0.85
C PHE A 20 -11.65 -20.66 -1.50
N TRP A 21 -10.39 -21.06 -1.35
CA TRP A 21 -9.79 -22.22 -2.00
C TRP A 21 -9.71 -23.40 -1.02
N PRO A 22 -10.58 -24.43 -1.15
CA PRO A 22 -10.53 -25.58 -0.26
C PRO A 22 -9.18 -26.29 -0.30
N ALA A 23 -8.73 -26.77 0.86
CA ALA A 23 -7.45 -27.47 1.06
C ALA A 23 -6.18 -26.64 0.83
N PHE A 24 -6.29 -25.34 0.53
CA PHE A 24 -5.15 -24.41 0.56
C PHE A 24 -4.94 -23.90 1.99
N ASP A 25 -4.34 -24.72 2.84
CA ASP A 25 -4.20 -24.46 4.26
C ASP A 25 -3.25 -23.26 4.55
N PRO A 26 -3.70 -22.26 5.34
CA PRO A 26 -2.91 -21.08 5.69
C PRO A 26 -1.53 -21.39 6.27
N THR A 27 -1.43 -22.39 7.13
CA THR A 27 -0.23 -22.74 7.89
C THR A 27 0.74 -23.65 7.12
N SER A 28 0.31 -24.16 5.96
CA SER A 28 1.15 -25.00 5.10
C SER A 28 1.31 -24.44 3.70
N ALA A 29 0.53 -24.87 2.72
CA ALA A 29 0.68 -24.52 1.32
C ALA A 29 0.71 -23.01 1.08
N GLN A 30 -0.16 -22.26 1.76
CA GLN A 30 -0.19 -20.80 1.65
C GLN A 30 1.07 -20.16 2.22
N THR A 31 1.47 -20.53 3.44
CA THR A 31 2.70 -19.98 4.04
C THR A 31 3.94 -20.36 3.23
N TYR A 32 4.02 -21.58 2.69
CA TYR A 32 5.11 -22.02 1.83
C TYR A 32 5.23 -21.16 0.57
N LEU A 33 4.11 -20.93 -0.12
CA LEU A 33 4.08 -20.10 -1.32
C LEU A 33 4.55 -18.66 -1.04
N ILE A 34 4.11 -18.08 0.08
CA ILE A 34 4.55 -16.74 0.50
C ILE A 34 6.05 -16.71 0.79
N ASP A 35 6.59 -17.74 1.45
CA ASP A 35 8.02 -17.81 1.77
C ASP A 35 8.89 -17.95 0.53
N VAL A 36 8.47 -18.77 -0.46
CA VAL A 36 9.14 -18.89 -1.76
C VAL A 36 9.14 -17.54 -2.47
N PHE A 37 7.98 -16.89 -2.58
CA PHE A 37 7.88 -15.57 -3.20
C PHE A 37 8.79 -14.54 -2.50
N ASN A 38 8.75 -14.46 -1.16
CA ASN A 38 9.58 -13.55 -0.38
C ASN A 38 11.09 -13.83 -0.51
N ARG A 39 11.49 -15.08 -0.76
CA ARG A 39 12.89 -15.43 -1.03
C ARG A 39 13.37 -14.78 -2.32
N HIS A 40 12.55 -14.84 -3.37
CA HIS A 40 12.87 -14.29 -4.70
C HIS A 40 12.88 -12.77 -4.72
N LEU A 41 11.99 -12.09 -3.98
CA LEU A 41 11.94 -10.63 -3.91
C LEU A 41 13.30 -9.96 -3.68
N SER A 42 14.17 -10.57 -2.87
CA SER A 42 15.49 -9.99 -2.54
C SER A 42 16.64 -10.45 -3.45
N VAL A 43 16.42 -11.41 -4.35
CA VAL A 43 17.49 -12.11 -5.07
C VAL A 43 17.35 -12.01 -6.58
N SER A 44 16.12 -11.92 -7.09
CA SER A 44 15.83 -11.93 -8.52
C SER A 44 14.71 -10.97 -8.87
N SER A 45 14.75 -10.43 -10.08
CA SER A 45 13.65 -9.69 -10.71
C SER A 45 12.82 -10.57 -11.66
N THR A 46 13.02 -11.89 -11.65
CA THR A 46 12.27 -12.84 -12.48
C THR A 46 10.80 -12.88 -12.10
N SER A 47 9.93 -12.84 -13.10
CA SER A 47 8.47 -12.91 -12.93
C SER A 47 7.91 -14.33 -12.86
N GLU A 48 8.72 -15.34 -13.15
CA GLU A 48 8.33 -16.75 -13.16
C GLU A 48 9.14 -17.53 -12.12
N ILE A 49 8.44 -18.36 -11.35
CA ILE A 49 9.00 -19.22 -10.30
C ILE A 49 8.49 -20.63 -10.57
N ASP A 50 9.41 -21.59 -10.75
CA ASP A 50 9.06 -23.01 -10.83
C ASP A 50 8.99 -23.60 -9.42
N LEU A 51 7.78 -23.75 -8.89
CA LEU A 51 7.53 -24.31 -7.55
C LEU A 51 7.98 -25.76 -7.39
N PHE A 52 8.23 -26.48 -8.50
CA PHE A 52 8.70 -27.86 -8.45
C PHE A 52 10.22 -27.97 -8.57
N ASP A 53 10.94 -26.87 -8.80
CA ASP A 53 12.40 -26.87 -8.82
C ASP A 53 12.93 -27.21 -7.41
N PRO A 54 13.84 -28.20 -7.27
CA PRO A 54 14.39 -28.58 -5.98
C PRO A 54 15.05 -27.42 -5.20
N SER A 55 15.52 -26.37 -5.89
CA SER A 55 16.10 -25.17 -5.28
C SER A 55 15.10 -24.33 -4.49
N GLU A 56 13.79 -24.50 -4.72
CA GLU A 56 12.69 -23.86 -3.99
C GLU A 56 12.33 -24.59 -2.69
N THR A 57 13.07 -25.65 -2.34
CA THR A 57 12.91 -26.31 -1.05
C THR A 57 13.29 -25.36 0.09
N ILE A 58 12.37 -25.16 1.03
CA ILE A 58 12.60 -24.35 2.24
C ILE A 58 12.62 -25.28 3.45
N LEU A 59 13.74 -25.29 4.18
CA LEU A 59 13.86 -26.05 5.42
C LEU A 59 13.10 -25.35 6.55
N LYS A 60 11.78 -25.58 6.60
CA LYS A 60 10.86 -25.05 7.60
C LYS A 60 9.75 -26.07 7.84
N THR A 61 9.35 -26.23 9.10
CA THR A 61 8.21 -27.07 9.46
C THR A 61 6.90 -26.32 9.20
N TYR A 62 6.10 -26.83 8.28
CA TYR A 62 4.79 -26.32 7.92
C TYR A 62 3.66 -27.11 8.61
N GLY A 63 2.49 -26.51 8.74
CA GLY A 63 1.29 -27.17 9.30
C GLY A 63 1.14 -27.08 10.82
N LEU A 64 1.96 -26.28 11.52
CA LEU A 64 1.73 -25.98 12.93
C LEU A 64 0.78 -24.77 13.05
N PRO A 65 -0.07 -24.70 14.10
CA PRO A 65 -0.92 -23.54 14.33
C PRO A 65 -0.16 -22.20 14.48
N SER A 66 1.13 -22.27 14.81
CA SER A 66 2.03 -21.11 14.93
C SER A 66 2.85 -20.84 13.67
N THR A 67 2.72 -21.63 12.60
CA THR A 67 3.44 -21.42 11.35
C THR A 67 2.92 -20.16 10.67
N THR A 68 3.80 -19.17 10.49
CA THR A 68 3.51 -17.91 9.80
C THR A 68 4.53 -17.64 8.71
N ALA A 69 4.19 -16.81 7.73
CA ALA A 69 5.12 -16.43 6.67
C ALA A 69 6.32 -15.64 7.21
N PHE A 70 7.49 -15.94 6.67
CA PHE A 70 8.71 -15.21 6.92
C PHE A 70 8.76 -13.98 6.02
N THR A 71 8.88 -12.82 6.63
CA THR A 71 9.09 -11.55 5.93
C THR A 71 10.49 -11.05 6.24
N LYS A 72 11.25 -10.67 5.22
CA LYS A 72 12.59 -10.08 5.38
C LYS A 72 12.44 -8.59 5.68
N PRO A 73 12.72 -8.10 6.91
CA PRO A 73 12.53 -6.69 7.24
C PRO A 73 13.48 -5.77 6.47
N THR A 74 14.56 -6.32 5.92
CA THR A 74 15.57 -5.60 5.15
C THR A 74 15.15 -5.30 3.72
N TYR A 75 14.21 -6.08 3.14
CA TYR A 75 13.83 -5.91 1.75
C TYR A 75 13.16 -4.55 1.48
N PRO A 76 12.13 -4.11 2.24
CA PRO A 76 11.56 -2.79 2.06
C PRO A 76 12.59 -1.66 2.22
N ARG A 77 13.55 -1.82 3.15
CA ARG A 77 14.64 -0.85 3.35
C ARG A 77 15.61 -0.79 2.19
N MET A 78 15.95 -1.93 1.59
CA MET A 78 16.76 -1.98 0.38
C MET A 78 16.06 -1.21 -0.75
N ARG A 79 14.75 -1.44 -0.92
CA ARG A 79 13.96 -0.73 -1.94
C ARG A 79 13.97 0.78 -1.72
N THR A 80 13.70 1.25 -0.51
CA THR A 80 13.57 2.70 -0.25
C THR A 80 14.88 3.44 -0.06
N LEU A 81 15.95 2.78 0.42
CA LEU A 81 17.23 3.42 0.72
C LEU A 81 18.31 3.19 -0.33
N VAL A 82 18.10 2.26 -1.27
CA VAL A 82 19.11 1.89 -2.28
C VAL A 82 18.53 1.94 -3.70
N GLU A 83 17.35 1.38 -3.92
CA GLU A 83 16.79 1.23 -5.28
C GLU A 83 16.00 2.46 -5.74
N TYR A 84 15.04 2.93 -4.94
CA TYR A 84 14.13 4.04 -5.26
C TYR A 84 14.49 5.29 -4.47
N THR A 85 15.63 5.88 -4.81
CA THR A 85 16.22 7.00 -4.05
C THR A 85 16.09 8.34 -4.77
N SER A 86 15.65 8.36 -6.03
CA SER A 86 15.50 9.59 -6.81
C SER A 86 14.05 10.07 -6.89
N VAL A 87 13.88 11.36 -7.21
CA VAL A 87 12.55 11.93 -7.51
C VAL A 87 11.93 11.28 -8.75
N ALA A 88 12.75 10.89 -9.73
CA ALA A 88 12.28 10.21 -10.93
C ALA A 88 11.65 8.85 -10.60
N ASP A 89 12.23 8.11 -9.66
CA ASP A 89 11.65 6.84 -9.18
C ASP A 89 10.29 7.05 -8.53
N ALA A 90 10.14 8.12 -7.73
CA ALA A 90 8.86 8.48 -7.13
C ALA A 90 7.80 8.86 -8.17
N ILE A 91 8.18 9.62 -9.21
CA ILE A 91 7.29 9.96 -10.33
C ILE A 91 6.79 8.70 -11.04
N ILE A 92 7.70 7.80 -11.43
CA ILE A 92 7.35 6.53 -12.08
C ILE A 92 6.48 5.66 -11.15
N GLY A 93 6.79 5.65 -9.86
CA GLY A 93 6.02 4.95 -8.84
C GLY A 93 4.58 5.45 -8.75
N PHE A 94 4.36 6.77 -8.71
CA PHE A 94 3.00 7.33 -8.71
C PHE A 94 2.26 7.12 -10.02
N GLN A 95 2.95 7.16 -11.16
CA GLN A 95 2.31 6.94 -12.46
C GLN A 95 1.92 5.48 -12.69
N SER A 96 2.51 4.55 -11.94
CA SER A 96 2.21 3.11 -12.03
C SER A 96 1.31 2.60 -10.91
N VAL A 97 1.02 3.41 -9.89
CA VAL A 97 0.10 3.02 -8.81
C VAL A 97 -1.33 3.06 -9.31
N ASP A 98 -2.14 2.10 -8.86
CA ASP A 98 -3.59 2.19 -9.01
C ASP A 98 -4.11 3.48 -8.34
N PRO A 99 -4.79 4.37 -9.07
CA PRO A 99 -5.37 5.59 -8.53
C PRO A 99 -6.25 5.38 -7.30
N GLY A 100 -6.97 4.25 -7.22
CA GLY A 100 -7.79 3.85 -6.08
C GLY A 100 -6.99 3.49 -4.82
N TYR A 101 -5.66 3.44 -4.90
CA TYR A 101 -4.77 3.17 -3.78
C TYR A 101 -3.91 4.36 -3.36
N VAL A 102 -3.98 5.50 -4.04
CA VAL A 102 -3.12 6.68 -3.77
C VAL A 102 -3.23 7.16 -2.31
N PHE A 103 -4.42 7.18 -1.74
CA PHE A 103 -4.59 7.58 -0.33
C PHE A 103 -4.22 6.49 0.69
N ASN A 104 -3.85 5.29 0.25
CA ASN A 104 -3.28 4.26 1.12
C ASN A 104 -1.81 4.48 1.44
N LEU A 105 -1.21 5.57 0.95
CA LEU A 105 0.15 5.99 1.33
C LEU A 105 0.23 6.52 2.77
N MET A 106 -0.91 6.68 3.45
CA MET A 106 -1.04 7.01 4.88
C MET A 106 -0.15 8.18 5.31
N THR A 107 -0.02 9.19 4.46
CA THR A 107 0.67 10.42 4.81
C THR A 107 -0.29 11.37 5.49
N LEU A 108 0.22 12.07 6.50
CA LEU A 108 -0.49 13.21 7.03
C LEU A 108 -0.05 14.41 6.17
N TYR A 109 -0.97 14.99 5.39
CA TYR A 109 -0.69 16.15 4.55
C TYR A 109 -0.60 17.45 5.35
N CYS A 110 0.32 18.32 4.96
CA CYS A 110 0.57 19.62 5.55
C CYS A 110 0.10 20.74 4.61
N TRP A 111 0.37 20.59 3.30
CA TRP A 111 0.00 21.57 2.29
C TRP A 111 -0.67 20.93 1.09
N ALA A 112 -1.56 21.68 0.43
CA ALA A 112 -2.14 21.25 -0.83
C ALA A 112 -1.14 21.36 -1.98
N ASP A 113 -0.32 22.41 -1.98
CA ASP A 113 0.59 22.79 -3.06
C ASP A 113 2.01 23.10 -2.56
N PHE A 114 2.99 23.01 -3.46
CA PHE A 114 4.41 23.23 -3.19
C PHE A 114 4.72 24.65 -2.72
N GLU A 115 3.93 25.64 -3.17
CA GLU A 115 4.05 27.03 -2.73
C GLU A 115 3.49 27.26 -1.33
N LYS A 116 2.89 26.22 -0.71
CA LYS A 116 2.34 26.24 0.65
C LYS A 116 1.23 27.27 0.83
N ARG A 117 0.50 27.60 -0.24
CA ARG A 117 -0.59 28.60 -0.21
C ARG A 117 -1.76 28.10 0.62
N TRP A 118 -2.01 26.79 0.61
CA TRP A 118 -3.12 26.20 1.36
C TRP A 118 -2.62 25.16 2.37
N GLU A 119 -2.84 25.47 3.65
CA GLU A 119 -2.55 24.59 4.77
C GLU A 119 -3.69 23.59 4.99
N VAL A 120 -3.39 22.30 5.03
CA VAL A 120 -4.38 21.21 5.13
C VAL A 120 -4.14 20.29 6.33
N ALA A 121 -3.20 20.63 7.22
CA ALA A 121 -2.99 19.83 8.41
C ALA A 121 -4.23 19.85 9.32
N HIS A 122 -4.64 18.66 9.79
CA HIS A 122 -5.83 18.50 10.64
C HIS A 122 -5.77 19.21 12.02
N THR A 123 -4.63 19.78 12.43
CA THR A 123 -4.52 20.65 13.61
C THR A 123 -3.47 21.75 13.42
N ALA A 124 -3.69 22.90 14.05
CA ALA A 124 -2.71 24.00 14.08
C ALA A 124 -1.35 23.59 14.67
N ALA A 125 -1.34 22.75 15.70
CA ALA A 125 -0.09 22.24 16.29
C ALA A 125 0.71 21.38 15.29
N ARG A 126 0.01 20.60 14.47
CA ARG A 126 0.66 19.84 13.40
C ARG A 126 1.13 20.75 12.28
N GLN A 127 0.34 21.76 11.89
CA GLN A 127 0.74 22.74 10.88
C GLN A 127 2.02 23.48 11.29
N ALA A 128 2.11 23.91 12.54
CA ALA A 128 3.32 24.51 13.11
C ALA A 128 4.53 23.58 13.03
N ARG A 129 4.35 22.27 13.31
CA ARG A 129 5.41 21.27 13.14
C ARG A 129 5.80 21.10 11.67
N CYS A 130 4.83 21.09 10.75
CA CYS A 130 5.10 20.99 9.32
C CYS A 130 6.01 22.13 8.88
N ALA A 131 5.64 23.38 9.21
CA ALA A 131 6.43 24.57 8.91
C ALA A 131 7.84 24.51 9.52
N ALA A 132 7.98 23.98 10.74
CA ALA A 132 9.26 23.92 11.44
C ALA A 132 10.22 22.85 10.90
N THR A 133 9.74 21.67 10.47
CA THR A 133 10.63 20.52 10.20
C THR A 133 10.31 19.70 8.96
N MET A 134 9.25 20.00 8.21
CA MET A 134 8.78 19.15 7.09
C MET A 134 8.69 19.88 5.75
N ALA A 135 9.15 21.13 5.68
CA ALA A 135 9.10 21.92 4.45
C ALA A 135 9.78 21.23 3.26
N ASP A 136 10.90 20.53 3.49
CA ASP A 136 11.66 19.84 2.45
C ASP A 136 11.17 18.41 2.19
N ASN A 137 10.11 17.96 2.90
CA ASN A 137 9.55 16.63 2.73
C ASN A 137 8.41 16.64 1.71
N GLY A 138 8.69 16.24 0.46
CA GLY A 138 7.68 16.17 -0.60
C GLY A 138 6.45 15.30 -0.27
N ALA A 139 6.57 14.32 0.64
CA ALA A 139 5.46 13.43 0.99
C ALA A 139 4.33 14.09 1.80
N VAL A 140 4.55 15.31 2.34
CA VAL A 140 3.51 16.04 3.08
C VAL A 140 2.72 17.03 2.22
N TYR A 141 2.92 17.03 0.90
CA TYR A 141 2.21 17.88 -0.06
C TYR A 141 1.23 17.04 -0.88
N LEU A 142 0.02 17.52 -1.18
CA LEU A 142 -0.92 16.78 -2.05
C LEU A 142 -0.52 16.85 -3.52
N GLU A 143 -0.08 18.02 -3.99
CA GLU A 143 0.29 18.31 -5.38
C GLU A 143 1.20 17.28 -6.07
N PRO A 144 2.32 16.78 -5.49
CA PRO A 144 3.15 15.79 -6.16
C PRO A 144 2.40 14.51 -6.50
N PHE A 145 1.48 14.08 -5.64
CA PHE A 145 0.68 12.88 -5.89
C PHE A 145 -0.31 13.15 -7.02
N LEU A 146 -1.09 14.22 -6.87
CA LEU A 146 -2.17 14.59 -7.80
C LEU A 146 -1.66 14.90 -9.22
N ARG A 147 -0.43 15.38 -9.37
CA ARG A 147 0.21 15.61 -10.68
C ARG A 147 0.72 14.35 -11.37
N ASN A 148 0.88 13.25 -10.64
CA ASN A 148 1.57 12.05 -11.15
C ASN A 148 0.68 10.80 -11.16
N ILE A 149 -0.63 10.97 -11.05
CA ILE A 149 -1.61 9.88 -11.10
C ILE A 149 -2.55 10.07 -12.29
N GLU A 150 -3.24 9.01 -12.68
CA GLU A 150 -4.33 9.11 -13.66
C GLU A 150 -5.52 9.81 -13.00
N TRP A 151 -5.72 11.09 -13.36
CA TRP A 151 -6.63 11.99 -12.66
C TRP A 151 -8.10 11.54 -12.76
N ASP A 152 -8.54 11.13 -13.95
CA ASP A 152 -9.95 10.79 -14.19
C ASP A 152 -10.37 9.55 -13.39
N ALA A 153 -9.51 8.52 -13.36
CA ALA A 153 -9.71 7.32 -12.57
C ALA A 153 -9.61 7.60 -11.06
N TRP A 154 -8.71 8.50 -10.65
CA TRP A 154 -8.62 8.91 -9.25
C TRP A 154 -9.88 9.68 -8.80
N ASP A 155 -10.35 10.64 -9.62
CA ASP A 155 -11.51 11.48 -9.33
C ASP A 155 -12.79 10.65 -9.27
N ALA A 156 -12.92 9.64 -10.12
CA ALA A 156 -14.03 8.68 -10.07
C ALA A 156 -14.15 7.95 -8.71
N VAL A 157 -13.03 7.77 -7.99
CA VAL A 157 -13.00 7.10 -6.68
C VAL A 157 -13.07 8.10 -5.53
N TYR A 158 -12.33 9.21 -5.61
CA TYR A 158 -12.08 10.12 -4.49
C TYR A 158 -12.59 11.55 -4.68
N GLY A 159 -12.99 11.93 -5.88
CA GLY A 159 -13.30 13.31 -6.26
C GLY A 159 -14.29 13.99 -5.33
N ALA A 160 -15.40 13.33 -4.99
CA ALA A 160 -16.40 13.87 -4.07
C ALA A 160 -15.84 14.14 -2.65
N SER A 161 -15.06 13.21 -2.11
CA SER A 161 -14.42 13.37 -0.79
C SER A 161 -13.32 14.43 -0.83
N PHE A 162 -12.54 14.48 -1.91
CA PHE A 162 -11.49 15.47 -2.09
C PHE A 162 -12.06 16.89 -2.25
N ALA A 163 -13.14 17.04 -3.02
CA ALA A 163 -13.84 18.31 -3.17
C ALA A 163 -14.28 18.85 -1.81
N GLN A 164 -15.01 18.02 -1.05
CA GLN A 164 -15.50 18.39 0.28
C GLN A 164 -14.37 18.72 1.27
N ALA A 165 -13.28 17.95 1.27
CA ALA A 165 -12.22 18.08 2.28
C ALA A 165 -11.16 19.13 1.93
N VAL A 166 -10.94 19.40 0.64
CA VAL A 166 -9.80 20.21 0.18
C VAL A 166 -10.20 21.19 -0.93
N ALA A 167 -10.72 20.70 -2.06
CA ALA A 167 -10.83 21.53 -3.26
C ALA A 167 -11.81 22.70 -3.07
N ASP A 168 -12.98 22.46 -2.47
CA ASP A 168 -13.99 23.49 -2.24
C ASP A 168 -13.45 24.61 -1.36
N ALA A 169 -12.71 24.26 -0.29
CA ALA A 169 -12.07 25.23 0.58
C ALA A 169 -11.01 26.07 -0.15
N ILE A 170 -10.22 25.46 -1.05
CA ILE A 170 -9.24 26.16 -1.88
C ILE A 170 -9.93 27.18 -2.78
N THR A 171 -11.02 26.82 -3.46
CA THR A 171 -11.70 27.72 -4.41
C THR A 171 -12.27 28.99 -3.78
N ILE A 172 -12.65 28.94 -2.50
CA ILE A 172 -13.22 30.09 -1.78
C ILE A 172 -12.17 30.88 -0.97
N THR A 173 -10.95 30.35 -0.84
CA THR A 173 -9.86 31.01 -0.10
C THR A 173 -9.05 31.87 -1.07
N PRO A 174 -8.99 33.19 -0.89
CA PRO A 174 -8.18 34.06 -1.75
C PRO A 174 -6.69 33.70 -1.62
N GLU A 175 -5.95 33.81 -2.73
CA GLU A 175 -4.49 33.63 -2.72
C GLU A 175 -3.88 34.63 -1.74
N VAL A 176 -3.21 34.12 -0.70
CA VAL A 176 -2.45 34.96 0.23
C VAL A 176 -1.07 35.15 -0.38
N SER A 177 -0.82 36.35 -0.92
CA SER A 177 0.45 36.80 -1.48
C SER A 177 1.57 36.88 -0.45
#